data_AF-F0JKD9-F1
#
_entry.id   AF-F0JKD9-F1
#
_cell.length_a   1.000
_cell.length_b   1.000
_cell.length_c   1.000
_cell.angle_alpha   90.00
_cell.angle_beta   90.00
_cell.angle_gamma   90.00
#
_symmetry.space_group_name_H-M   'P 1'
#
loop_
_entity.id
_entity.type
_entity.pdbx_description
1 polymer ?
#
loop_
_entity_poly.entity_id
_entity_poly.type
_entity_poly.pdbx_seq_one_letter_code
_entity_poly.pdbx_strand_id
1 'polypeptide(L)'
;MERADIKRIFEAYFEKYKKTEGDRTSWSAFWTEMTGEGVLELNLTRCPRGTIFKIFIDKKKVAEVAGWDEFFATMDAMAQERPGLYDPDRIFPDMESII
;
A
#
# COMPACT_ATOMS: atom_id res chain seq x y z
N MET A 1 -12.76 -3.68 -6.72
CA MET A 1 -11.76 -4.71 -7.11
C MET A 1 -11.70 -5.84 -6.09
N GLU A 2 -11.46 -7.08 -6.51
CA GLU A 2 -11.29 -8.22 -5.60
C GLU A 2 -9.95 -8.20 -4.86
N ARG A 3 -9.92 -8.68 -3.60
CA ARG A 3 -8.71 -8.70 -2.75
C ARG A 3 -7.56 -9.51 -3.37
N ALA A 4 -7.88 -10.56 -4.11
CA ALA A 4 -6.88 -11.39 -4.79
C ALA A 4 -6.14 -10.62 -5.89
N ASP A 5 -6.85 -9.77 -6.65
CA ASP A 5 -6.25 -8.94 -7.70
C ASP A 5 -5.39 -7.83 -7.12
N ILE A 6 -5.88 -7.15 -6.08
CA ILE A 6 -5.12 -6.14 -5.34
C ILE A 6 -3.78 -6.71 -4.87
N LYS A 7 -3.82 -7.89 -4.23
CA LYS A 7 -2.62 -8.58 -3.77
C LYS A 7 -1.69 -8.90 -4.93
N ARG A 8 -2.20 -9.51 -6.00
CA ARG A 8 -1.39 -9.85 -7.19
C ARG A 8 -0.68 -8.63 -7.78
N ILE A 9 -1.41 -7.53 -7.97
CA ILE A 9 -0.90 -6.30 -8.58
C ILE A 9 0.19 -5.68 -7.69
N PHE A 10 -0.10 -5.52 -6.40
CA PHE A 10 0.81 -4.83 -5.49
C PHE A 10 2.06 -5.68 -5.19
N GLU A 11 1.96 -7.01 -5.17
CA GLU A 11 3.12 -7.89 -5.11
C GLU A 11 4.00 -7.77 -6.38
N ALA A 12 3.39 -7.70 -7.57
CA ALA A 12 4.14 -7.51 -8.81
C ALA A 12 4.82 -6.12 -8.87
N TYR A 13 4.11 -5.09 -8.41
CA TYR A 13 4.68 -3.75 -8.24
C TYR A 13 5.86 -3.75 -7.28
N PHE A 14 5.70 -4.40 -6.13
CA PHE A 14 6.77 -4.53 -5.17
C PHE A 14 8.00 -5.22 -5.78
N GLU A 15 7.82 -6.32 -6.50
CA GLU A 15 8.95 -7.02 -7.12
C GLU A 15 9.71 -6.16 -8.13
N LYS A 16 9.02 -5.31 -8.90
CA LYS A 16 9.64 -4.40 -9.86
C LYS A 16 10.33 -3.20 -9.21
N TYR A 17 9.73 -2.62 -8.17
CA TYR A 17 10.14 -1.33 -7.62
C TYR A 17 10.80 -1.39 -6.24
N LYS A 18 10.91 -2.58 -5.63
CA LYS A 18 11.51 -2.72 -4.30
C LYS A 18 12.92 -2.16 -4.24
N LYS A 19 13.20 -1.45 -3.15
CA LYS A 19 14.54 -0.97 -2.80
C LYS A 19 14.94 -1.60 -1.48
N THR A 20 16.23 -1.93 -1.35
CA THR A 20 16.78 -2.36 -0.06
C THR A 20 16.72 -1.21 0.93
N GLU A 21 16.25 -1.48 2.14
CA GLU A 21 16.43 -0.59 3.27
C GLU A 21 17.89 -0.64 3.74
N GLY A 22 18.29 0.33 4.58
CA GLY A 22 19.68 0.45 5.04
C GLY A 22 20.22 -0.78 5.78
N ASP A 23 19.34 -1.67 6.25
CA ASP A 23 19.65 -2.93 6.94
C ASP A 23 19.98 -4.09 5.98
N ARG A 24 19.82 -3.93 4.66
CA ARG A 24 20.00 -4.96 3.61
C ARG A 24 19.25 -6.28 3.85
N THR A 25 18.29 -6.26 4.76
CA THR A 25 17.47 -7.42 5.15
C THR A 25 15.99 -7.11 5.01
N SER A 26 15.65 -5.85 4.76
CA SER A 26 14.32 -5.38 4.45
C SER A 26 14.28 -4.76 3.05
N TRP A 27 13.18 -4.95 2.36
CA TRP A 27 12.90 -4.37 1.05
C TRP A 27 11.57 -3.66 1.09
N SER A 28 11.48 -2.47 0.48
CA SER A 28 10.25 -1.70 0.45
C SER A 28 9.93 -1.15 -0.94
N ALA A 29 8.65 -1.04 -1.25
CA ALA A 29 8.15 -0.33 -2.42
C ALA A 29 7.06 0.66 -1.99
N PHE A 30 7.08 1.85 -2.58
CA PHE A 30 6.25 2.97 -2.18
C PHE A 30 5.36 3.42 -3.33
N TRP A 31 4.06 3.47 -3.09
CA TRP A 31 3.06 4.04 -3.99
C TRP A 31 2.50 5.33 -3.41
N THR A 32 2.21 6.31 -4.27
CA THR A 32 1.59 7.58 -3.90
C THR A 32 0.41 7.84 -4.80
N GLU A 33 -0.75 8.13 -4.20
CA GLU A 33 -1.98 8.50 -4.88
C GLU A 33 -2.41 9.91 -4.47
N MET A 34 -2.79 10.73 -5.45
CA MET A 34 -3.36 12.06 -5.22
C MET A 34 -4.88 12.00 -5.34
N THR A 35 -5.57 12.27 -4.23
CA THR A 35 -7.03 12.26 -4.15
C THR A 35 -7.57 13.66 -3.83
N GLY A 36 -8.90 13.84 -3.95
CA GLY A 36 -9.56 15.05 -3.47
C GLY A 36 -9.46 15.24 -1.94
N GLU A 37 -9.23 14.15 -1.20
CA GLU A 37 -9.17 14.11 0.27
C GLU A 37 -7.74 14.18 0.83
N GLY A 38 -6.74 14.35 -0.04
CA GLY A 38 -5.32 14.42 0.31
C GLY A 38 -4.45 13.43 -0.44
N VAL A 39 -3.22 13.26 0.01
CA VAL A 39 -2.24 12.35 -0.58
C VAL A 39 -2.19 11.06 0.22
N LEU A 40 -2.60 9.95 -0.39
CA LEU A 40 -2.48 8.60 0.18
C LEU A 40 -1.15 7.98 -0.24
N GLU A 41 -0.42 7.45 0.73
CA GLU A 41 0.88 6.83 0.50
C GLU A 41 0.89 5.42 1.10
N LEU A 42 1.21 4.43 0.27
CA LEU A 42 1.25 3.02 0.65
C LEU A 42 2.67 2.49 0.52
N ASN A 43 3.20 1.96 1.62
CA ASN A 43 4.51 1.31 1.62
C ASN A 43 4.35 -0.17 1.97
N LEU A 44 4.67 -1.05 1.01
CA LEU A 44 4.83 -2.48 1.27
C LEU A 44 6.28 -2.76 1.63
N THR A 45 6.52 -3.30 2.82
CA THR A 45 7.85 -3.73 3.28
C THR A 45 7.86 -5.25 3.50
N ARG A 46 8.87 -5.93 2.95
CA ARG A 46 9.22 -7.32 3.27
C ARG A 46 10.47 -7.34 4.13
N CYS A 47 10.38 -7.94 5.31
CA CYS A 47 11.51 -8.15 6.20
C CYS A 47 11.47 -9.56 6.80
N PRO A 48 12.47 -10.00 7.58
CA PRO A 48 12.48 -11.35 8.17
C PRO A 48 11.27 -11.62 9.09
N ARG A 49 10.61 -10.56 9.58
CA ARG A 49 9.40 -10.65 10.41
C ARG A 49 8.12 -10.81 9.60
N GLY A 50 8.18 -10.70 8.27
CA GLY A 50 7.05 -10.87 7.37
C GLY A 50 6.75 -9.63 6.51
N THR A 51 5.50 -9.52 6.09
CA THR A 51 4.97 -8.40 5.29
C THR A 51 4.42 -7.33 6.20
N ILE A 52 4.91 -6.10 6.07
CA ILE A 52 4.43 -4.93 6.80
C ILE A 52 3.93 -3.90 5.80
N PHE A 53 2.78 -3.30 6.08
CA PHE A 53 2.25 -2.15 5.37
C PHE A 53 2.36 -0.92 6.25
N LYS A 54 2.89 0.17 5.71
CA LYS A 54 2.83 1.49 6.35
C LYS A 54 1.96 2.38 5.48
N ILE A 55 0.98 3.03 6.11
CA ILE A 55 0.02 3.90 5.45
C ILE A 55 0.26 5.32 5.94
N PHE A 56 0.40 6.25 5.01
CA PHE A 56 0.54 7.67 5.31
C PHE A 56 -0.54 8.47 4.60
N ILE A 57 -0.96 9.54 5.25
CA ILE A 57 -1.85 10.54 4.68
C ILE A 57 -1.16 11.89 4.87
N ASP A 58 -0.97 12.61 3.78
CA ASP A 58 -0.27 13.90 3.76
C ASP A 58 1.09 13.83 4.50
N LYS A 59 1.89 12.81 4.18
CA LYS A 59 3.22 12.53 4.76
C LYS A 59 3.21 12.14 6.24
N LYS A 60 2.05 12.03 6.88
CA LYS A 60 1.92 11.58 8.27
C LYS A 60 1.59 10.10 8.31
N LYS A 61 2.40 9.29 9.00
CA LYS A 61 2.10 7.87 9.23
C LYS A 61 0.84 7.76 10.09
N VAL A 62 -0.18 7.09 9.55
CA VAL A 62 -1.47 6.90 10.24
C VAL A 62 -1.67 5.46 10.69
N ALA A 63 -1.09 4.49 9.99
CA ALA A 63 -1.14 3.09 10.38
C ALA A 63 0.13 2.32 9.98
N GLU A 64 0.40 1.25 10.72
CA GLU A 64 1.41 0.25 10.40
C GLU A 64 0.85 -1.12 10.79
N VAL A 65 0.67 -2.01 9.82
CA VAL A 65 0.00 -3.30 10.01
C VAL A 65 0.79 -4.44 9.39
N ALA A 66 0.66 -5.63 9.96
CA ALA A 66 1.34 -6.83 9.49
C ALA A 66 0.35 -7.71 8.75
N GLY A 67 0.71 -8.13 7.53
CA GLY A 67 -0.13 -9.02 6.73
C GLY A 67 -1.20 -8.34 5.91
N TRP A 68 -1.75 -9.10 4.96
CA TRP A 68 -2.74 -8.63 3.98
C TRP A 68 -4.12 -8.43 4.59
N ASP A 69 -4.52 -9.27 5.55
CA ASP A 69 -5.86 -9.22 6.13
C ASP A 69 -6.06 -7.93 6.93
N GLU A 70 -5.07 -7.57 7.74
CA GLU A 70 -5.01 -6.34 8.52
C GLU A 70 -4.87 -5.11 7.63
N PHE A 71 -4.14 -5.21 6.51
CA PHE A 71 -4.12 -4.17 5.48
C PHE A 71 -5.53 -3.92 4.94
N PHE A 72 -6.25 -4.94 4.50
CA PHE A 72 -7.60 -4.76 3.96
C PHE A 72 -8.56 -4.20 5.02
N ALA A 73 -8.54 -4.73 6.24
CA ALA A 73 -9.37 -4.20 7.31
C ALA A 73 -9.08 -2.72 7.63
N THR A 74 -7.80 -2.33 7.60
CA THR A 74 -7.38 -0.94 7.83
C THR A 74 -7.84 -0.02 6.70
N MET A 75 -7.66 -0.43 5.45
CA MET A 75 -8.07 0.36 4.30
C MET A 75 -9.60 0.48 4.19
N ASP A 76 -10.34 -0.58 4.52
CA ASP A 76 -11.80 -0.56 4.58
C ASP A 76 -12.29 0.44 5.65
N ALA A 77 -11.68 0.45 6.84
CA ALA A 77 -11.99 1.41 7.89
C ALA A 77 -11.64 2.85 7.48
N MET A 78 -10.47 3.08 6.87
CA MET A 78 -10.06 4.40 6.38
C MET A 78 -10.98 4.94 5.28
N ALA A 79 -11.44 4.08 4.36
CA ALA A 79 -12.40 4.46 3.33
C ALA A 79 -13.76 4.87 3.93
N GLN A 80 -14.17 4.28 5.05
CA GLN A 80 -15.38 4.68 5.78
C GLN A 80 -15.19 6.00 6.52
N GLU A 81 -14.04 6.21 7.16
CA GLU A 81 -13.74 7.45 7.89
C GLU A 81 -13.51 8.64 6.95
N ARG A 82 -12.93 8.40 5.77
CA ARG A 82 -12.57 9.40 4.75
C ARG A 82 -12.96 8.91 3.35
N PRO A 83 -14.25 9.01 2.99
CA PRO A 83 -14.72 8.60 1.67
C PRO A 83 -13.96 9.32 0.55
N GLY A 84 -13.42 8.58 -0.41
CA GLY A 84 -12.65 9.12 -1.53
C GLY A 84 -11.13 9.13 -1.35
N LEU A 85 -10.62 8.82 -0.16
CA LEU A 85 -9.17 8.67 0.07
C LEU A 85 -8.61 7.36 -0.52
N TYR A 86 -9.40 6.29 -0.48
CA TYR A 86 -9.02 4.97 -0.98
C TYR A 86 -10.05 4.46 -1.98
N ASP A 87 -9.62 4.33 -3.23
CA ASP A 87 -10.39 3.77 -4.33
C ASP A 87 -9.59 2.63 -4.99
N PRO A 88 -9.87 1.36 -4.64
CA PRO A 88 -9.17 0.22 -5.22
C PRO A 88 -9.31 0.13 -6.74
N ASP A 89 -10.43 0.58 -7.29
CA ASP A 89 -10.75 0.47 -8.73
C ASP A 89 -10.07 1.57 -9.56
N ARG A 90 -9.36 2.49 -8.89
CA ARG A 90 -8.46 3.47 -9.51
C ARG A 90 -7.00 3.19 -9.19
N ILE A 91 -6.68 3.02 -7.90
CA ILE A 91 -5.29 2.92 -7.41
C ILE A 91 -4.57 1.72 -8.02
N PHE A 92 -5.18 0.53 -7.99
CA PHE A 92 -4.50 -0.68 -8.42
C PHE A 92 -4.41 -0.82 -9.94
N PRO A 93 -5.40 -0.38 -10.75
CA PRO A 93 -5.19 -0.25 -12.19
C PRO A 93 -4.07 0.71 -12.57
N ASP A 94 -3.94 1.86 -11.88
CA ASP A 94 -2.85 2.80 -12.12
C ASP A 94 -1.49 2.17 -11.75
N MET A 95 -1.44 1.44 -10.64
CA MET A 95 -0.27 0.65 -10.25
C MET A 95 0.06 -0.45 -11.27
N GLU A 96 -0.94 -1.17 -11.77
CA GLU A 96 -0.80 -2.24 -12.76
C GLU A 96 -0.32 -1.68 -14.12
N SER A 97 -0.70 -0.46 -14.47
CA SER A 97 -0.30 0.17 -15.74
C SER A 97 1.22 0.40 -15.85
N ILE A 98 1.92 0.42 -14.71
CA ILE A 98 3.36 0.68 -14.67
C ILE A 98 4.19 -0.53 -14.26
N ILE A 99 3.62 -1.72 -14.07
CA ILE A 99 4.39 -2.96 -13.81
C ILE A 99 4.79 -3.70 -15.08
#